data_AF-A0A965BXI3-F1
#
_entry.id   AF-A0A965BXI3-F1
#
_cell.length_a   1.000
_cell.length_b   1.000
_cell.length_c   1.000
_cell.angle_alpha   90.00
_cell.angle_beta   90.00
_cell.angle_gamma   90.00
#
_symmetry.space_group_name_H-M   'P 1'
#
loop_
_entity.id
_entity.type
_entity.pdbx_description
1 polymer ?
#
loop_
_entity_poly.entity_id
_entity_poly.type
_entity_poly.pdbx_seq_one_letter_code
_entity_poly.pdbx_strand_id
1 'polypeptide(L)'
;MNLNSVNTNLAAMAALQSLNRTSEQLGLVQKRVSTGFRVADAKDDGGAFAVAQSVRSDVAGLTAANEQLGGLKGVIEVTMQGLSQVSRTMVDLRTVLTRLSDGTINSEQRAQYNQQYEQLRTQAERFISDATYNGRSLLTTDTAAGGGDIISIRNEAGTTMTIAAFDGATDFVVGVTPADDAAARTLITSDWITVNEAINDALNRLGADSRYIDAQVNYNR
;
A
#
# COMPACT_ATOMS: atom_id res chain seq x y z
N MET A 1 13.90 69.57 -37.24
CA MET A 1 12.82 69.45 -36.24
C MET A 1 13.00 70.58 -35.25
N ASN A 2 11.97 71.42 -35.05
CA ASN A 2 12.13 72.65 -34.27
C ASN A 2 12.20 72.30 -32.76
N LEU A 3 13.34 72.59 -32.12
CA LEU A 3 13.61 72.28 -30.71
C LEU A 3 12.86 73.23 -29.74
N ASN A 4 12.22 74.29 -30.25
CA ASN A 4 11.60 75.37 -29.47
C ASN A 4 10.05 75.37 -29.51
N SER A 5 9.41 74.20 -29.66
CA SER A 5 7.95 74.09 -29.54
C SER A 5 7.52 74.14 -28.07
N VAL A 6 6.63 75.07 -27.69
CA VAL A 6 6.10 75.20 -26.31
C VAL A 6 4.95 74.21 -26.04
N ASN A 7 4.23 73.80 -27.10
CA ASN A 7 3.06 72.94 -26.98
C ASN A 7 3.40 71.44 -26.90
N THR A 8 4.57 71.03 -27.40
CA THR A 8 4.97 69.61 -27.50
C THR A 8 6.41 69.44 -27.04
N ASN A 9 6.63 68.76 -25.92
CA ASN A 9 7.95 68.51 -25.37
C ASN A 9 8.41 67.07 -25.65
N LEU A 10 9.25 66.92 -26.68
CA LEU A 10 9.78 65.62 -27.09
C LEU A 10 10.65 64.95 -26.01
N ALA A 11 11.41 65.73 -25.25
CA ALA A 11 12.24 65.21 -24.16
C ALA A 11 11.38 64.63 -23.02
N ALA A 12 10.27 65.31 -22.70
CA ALA A 12 9.31 64.81 -21.71
C ALA A 12 8.60 63.52 -22.20
N MET A 13 8.24 63.44 -23.48
CA MET A 13 7.66 62.22 -24.05
C MET A 13 8.64 61.03 -24.04
N ALA A 14 9.93 61.28 -24.34
CA ALA A 14 10.97 60.26 -24.27
C ALA A 14 11.23 59.79 -22.83
N ALA A 15 11.18 60.70 -21.86
CA ALA A 15 11.26 60.36 -20.43
C ALA A 15 10.05 59.53 -19.98
N LEU A 16 8.83 59.88 -20.41
CA LEU A 16 7.60 59.11 -20.16
C LEU A 16 7.67 57.70 -20.76
N GLN A 17 8.18 57.56 -21.99
CA GLN A 17 8.35 56.26 -22.62
C GLN A 17 9.36 55.38 -21.87
N SER A 18 10.44 55.99 -21.36
CA SER A 18 11.42 55.30 -20.51
C SER A 18 10.81 54.88 -19.16
N LEU A 19 10.04 55.76 -18.53
CA LEU A 19 9.34 55.48 -17.26
C LEU A 19 8.31 54.35 -17.40
N ASN A 20 7.56 54.31 -18.50
CA ASN A 20 6.61 53.24 -18.78
C ASN A 20 7.34 51.90 -18.92
N ARG A 21 8.46 51.85 -19.67
CA ARG A 21 9.29 50.65 -19.79
C ARG A 21 9.84 50.17 -18.44
N THR A 22 10.33 51.08 -17.59
CA THR A 22 10.82 50.70 -16.26
C THR A 22 9.69 50.23 -15.35
N SER A 23 8.50 50.82 -15.47
CA SER A 23 7.32 50.41 -14.69
C SER A 23 6.84 49.00 -15.10
N GLU A 24 6.83 48.69 -16.40
CA GLU A 24 6.53 47.36 -16.92
C GLU A 24 7.54 46.31 -16.44
N GLN A 25 8.84 46.62 -16.51
CA GLN A 25 9.90 45.73 -16.02
C GLN A 25 9.80 45.50 -14.51
N LEU A 26 9.49 46.54 -13.72
CA LEU A 26 9.27 46.41 -12.28
C LEU A 26 8.09 45.47 -11.98
N GLY A 27 6.99 45.58 -12.73
CA GLY A 27 5.84 44.68 -12.60
C GLY A 27 6.20 43.21 -12.84
N LEU A 28 7.01 42.92 -13.86
CA LEU A 28 7.51 41.56 -14.12
C LEU A 28 8.40 41.04 -12.99
N VAL A 29 9.31 41.86 -12.47
CA VAL A 29 10.17 41.46 -11.34
C VAL A 29 9.34 41.21 -10.09
N GLN A 30 8.39 42.10 -9.76
CA GLN A 30 7.48 41.92 -8.63
C GLN A 30 6.69 40.61 -8.74
N LYS A 31 6.17 40.28 -9.93
CA LYS A 31 5.47 39.02 -10.18
C LYS A 31 6.38 37.80 -9.95
N ARG A 32 7.62 37.84 -10.43
CA ARG A 32 8.60 36.75 -10.20
C ARG A 32 8.98 36.62 -8.73
N VAL A 33 9.16 37.72 -8.02
CA VAL A 33 9.45 37.71 -6.57
C VAL A 33 8.26 37.17 -5.78
N SER A 34 7.04 37.58 -6.13
CA SER A 34 5.82 37.14 -5.45
C SER A 34 5.49 35.67 -5.69
N THR A 35 5.79 35.14 -6.89
CA THR A 35 5.46 33.76 -7.26
C THR A 35 6.62 32.79 -7.05
N GLY A 36 7.85 33.28 -6.99
CA GLY A 36 9.07 32.47 -6.99
C GLY A 36 9.39 31.81 -8.33
N PHE A 37 8.55 31.97 -9.37
CA PHE A 37 8.74 31.35 -10.66
C PHE A 37 9.35 32.31 -11.69
N ARG A 38 10.28 31.79 -12.52
CA ARG A 38 10.80 32.53 -13.68
C ARG A 38 9.72 32.79 -14.72
N VAL A 39 8.84 31.81 -14.95
CA VAL A 39 7.69 31.82 -15.85
C VAL A 39 6.46 31.45 -15.03
N ALA A 40 5.62 32.43 -14.71
CA ALA A 40 4.49 32.22 -13.79
C ALA A 40 3.19 31.86 -14.52
N ASP A 41 3.01 32.32 -15.76
CA ASP A 41 1.84 32.08 -16.59
C ASP A 41 2.22 31.99 -18.09
N ALA A 42 1.27 31.57 -18.92
CA ALA A 42 1.46 31.41 -20.36
C ALA A 42 1.73 32.73 -21.11
N LYS A 43 1.50 33.88 -20.47
CA LYS A 43 1.82 35.21 -21.02
C LYS A 43 3.31 35.51 -20.98
N ASP A 44 4.03 34.98 -19.99
CA ASP A 44 5.48 35.16 -19.87
C ASP A 44 6.23 34.28 -20.89
N ASP A 45 5.85 33.00 -20.99
CA ASP A 45 6.36 32.04 -21.98
C ASP A 45 5.41 30.83 -22.06
N GLY A 46 4.56 30.79 -23.08
CA GLY A 46 3.55 29.72 -23.24
C GLY A 46 4.16 28.33 -23.41
N GLY A 47 5.31 28.22 -24.08
CA GLY A 47 5.98 26.94 -24.31
C GLY A 47 6.58 26.39 -23.02
N ALA A 48 7.36 27.22 -22.31
CA ALA A 48 7.94 26.83 -21.03
C ALA A 48 6.86 26.58 -19.97
N PHE A 49 5.79 27.38 -19.97
CA PHE A 49 4.67 27.17 -19.06
C PHE A 49 3.94 25.84 -19.34
N ALA A 50 3.73 25.47 -20.61
CA ALA A 50 3.08 24.21 -20.97
C ALA A 50 3.89 22.98 -20.50
N VAL A 51 5.21 22.99 -20.70
CA VAL A 51 6.10 21.92 -20.21
C VAL A 51 6.14 21.89 -18.67
N ALA A 52 6.20 23.06 -18.02
CA ALA A 52 6.12 23.12 -16.57
C ALA A 52 4.76 22.59 -16.04
N GLN A 53 3.68 22.83 -16.79
CA GLN A 53 2.35 22.34 -16.43
C GLN A 53 2.23 20.82 -16.57
N SER A 54 2.83 20.21 -17.61
CA SER A 54 2.85 18.75 -17.73
C SER A 54 3.61 18.11 -16.57
N VAL A 55 4.81 18.63 -16.24
CA VAL A 55 5.59 18.12 -15.09
C VAL A 55 4.82 18.27 -13.77
N ARG A 56 4.12 19.40 -13.55
CA ARG A 56 3.26 19.57 -12.37
C ARG A 56 2.12 18.55 -12.33
N SER A 57 1.53 18.23 -13.49
CA SER A 57 0.49 17.20 -13.61
C SER A 57 1.06 15.81 -13.27
N ASP A 58 2.23 15.47 -13.79
CA ASP A 58 2.89 14.18 -13.55
C ASP A 58 3.23 14.03 -12.06
N VAL A 59 3.78 15.07 -11.43
CA VAL A 59 4.08 15.08 -9.99
C VAL A 59 2.80 14.90 -9.15
N ALA A 60 1.70 15.55 -9.53
CA ALA A 60 0.43 15.37 -8.83
C ALA A 60 -0.10 13.93 -8.98
N GLY A 61 0.01 13.35 -10.18
CA GLY A 61 -0.36 11.95 -10.45
C GLY A 61 0.48 10.95 -9.65
N LEU A 62 1.81 11.14 -9.63
CA LEU A 62 2.74 10.33 -8.84
C LEU A 62 2.47 10.43 -7.34
N THR A 63 2.16 11.63 -6.83
CA THR A 63 1.81 11.84 -5.42
C THR A 63 0.56 11.04 -5.05
N ALA A 64 -0.50 11.12 -5.86
CA ALA A 64 -1.72 10.36 -5.63
C ALA A 64 -1.50 8.84 -5.71
N ALA A 65 -0.70 8.37 -6.68
CA ALA A 65 -0.33 6.96 -6.77
C ALA A 65 0.45 6.48 -5.53
N ASN A 66 1.40 7.30 -5.04
CA ASN A 66 2.16 6.97 -3.83
C ASN A 66 1.30 6.90 -2.56
N GLU A 67 0.29 7.76 -2.43
CA GLU A 67 -0.67 7.67 -1.32
C GLU A 67 -1.46 6.36 -1.37
N GLN A 68 -1.91 5.94 -2.56
CA GLN A 68 -2.60 4.66 -2.73
C GLN A 68 -1.70 3.46 -2.42
N LEU A 69 -0.44 3.49 -2.88
CA LEU A 69 0.57 2.47 -2.57
C LEU A 69 0.88 2.42 -1.07
N GLY A 70 0.90 3.55 -0.37
CA GLY A 70 1.04 3.61 1.08
C GLY A 70 -0.13 2.93 1.82
N GLY A 71 -1.36 3.16 1.38
CA GLY A 71 -2.54 2.46 1.90
C GLY A 71 -2.46 0.95 1.67
N LEU A 72 -2.02 0.53 0.48
CA LEU A 72 -1.83 -0.89 0.13
C LEU A 72 -0.76 -1.55 1.01
N LYS A 73 0.35 -0.85 1.25
CA LYS A 73 1.41 -1.32 2.15
C LYS A 73 0.87 -1.57 3.56
N GLY A 74 0.03 -0.68 4.08
CA GLY A 74 -0.62 -0.87 5.38
C GLY A 74 -1.45 -2.16 5.45
N VAL A 75 -2.21 -2.48 4.39
CA VAL A 75 -2.97 -3.74 4.32
C VAL A 75 -2.04 -4.96 4.34
N ILE A 76 -0.97 -4.94 3.54
CA ILE A 76 -0.01 -6.04 3.47
C ILE A 76 0.69 -6.24 4.81
N GLU A 77 1.11 -5.18 5.49
CA GLU A 77 1.78 -5.27 6.79
C GLU A 77 0.87 -5.88 7.87
N VAL A 78 -0.39 -5.44 7.96
CA VAL A 78 -1.36 -6.02 8.92
C VAL A 78 -1.62 -7.49 8.60
N THR A 79 -1.75 -7.82 7.30
CA THR A 79 -1.92 -9.21 6.83
C THR A 79 -0.72 -10.08 7.22
N MET A 80 0.51 -9.60 7.00
CA MET A 80 1.74 -10.31 7.38
C MET A 80 1.85 -10.51 8.90
N GLN A 81 1.45 -9.51 9.69
CA GLN A 81 1.44 -9.63 11.15
C GLN A 81 0.42 -10.68 11.62
N GLY A 82 -0.79 -10.67 11.05
CA GLY A 82 -1.81 -11.69 11.30
C GLY A 82 -1.30 -13.10 10.98
N LEU A 83 -0.76 -13.30 9.78
CA LEU A 83 -0.19 -14.59 9.36
C LEU A 83 1.03 -15.02 10.20
N SER A 84 1.86 -14.07 10.65
CA SER A 84 2.97 -14.40 11.57
C SER A 84 2.45 -14.94 12.91
N GLN A 85 1.34 -14.38 13.40
CA GLN A 85 0.72 -14.87 14.63
C GLN A 85 0.05 -16.24 14.41
N VAL A 86 -0.60 -16.46 13.25
CA VAL A 86 -1.11 -17.78 12.85
C VAL A 86 0.04 -18.81 12.79
N SER A 87 1.16 -18.47 12.15
CA SER A 87 2.35 -19.32 12.09
C SER A 87 2.86 -19.73 13.47
N ARG A 88 2.88 -18.82 14.45
CA ARG A 88 3.21 -19.16 15.85
C ARG A 88 2.19 -20.14 16.45
N THR A 89 0.89 -19.91 16.26
CA THR A 89 -0.14 -20.85 16.74
C THR A 89 -0.04 -22.23 16.09
N MET A 90 0.45 -22.32 14.84
CA MET A 90 0.70 -23.59 14.16
C MET A 90 1.81 -24.42 14.81
N VAL A 91 2.82 -23.77 15.39
CA VAL A 91 3.88 -24.44 16.17
C VAL A 91 3.30 -25.04 17.46
N ASP A 92 2.42 -24.30 18.14
CA ASP A 92 1.75 -24.79 19.34
C ASP A 92 0.78 -25.94 19.00
N LEU A 93 0.01 -25.81 17.92
CA LEU A 93 -0.85 -26.88 17.40
C LEU A 93 -0.07 -28.14 17.09
N ARG A 94 1.10 -28.04 16.45
CA ARG A 94 1.97 -29.19 16.19
C ARG A 94 2.40 -29.89 17.48
N THR A 95 2.70 -29.12 18.52
CA THR A 95 3.10 -29.67 19.81
C THR A 95 1.96 -30.45 20.46
N VAL A 96 0.74 -29.91 20.40
CA VAL A 96 -0.47 -30.60 20.90
C VAL A 96 -0.80 -31.84 20.06
N LEU A 97 -0.74 -31.75 18.73
CA LEU A 97 -0.94 -32.89 17.84
C LEU A 97 0.07 -34.01 18.09
N THR A 98 1.34 -33.66 18.31
CA THR A 98 2.39 -34.65 18.63
C THR A 98 2.06 -35.38 19.93
N ARG A 99 1.53 -34.69 20.94
CA ARG A 99 1.04 -35.33 22.18
C ARG A 99 -0.19 -36.20 21.94
N LEU A 100 -1.13 -35.77 21.09
CA LEU A 100 -2.30 -36.56 20.69
C LEU A 100 -1.95 -37.82 19.88
N SER A 101 -0.81 -37.80 19.18
CA SER A 101 -0.29 -38.96 18.42
C SER A 101 0.37 -40.04 19.28
N ASP A 102 0.56 -39.76 20.57
CA ASP A 102 0.97 -40.75 21.56
C ASP A 102 -0.24 -41.61 21.98
N GLY A 103 -0.18 -42.91 21.69
CA GLY A 103 -1.23 -43.86 22.04
C GLY A 103 -1.25 -44.26 23.52
N THR A 104 -0.27 -43.83 24.32
CA THR A 104 -0.14 -44.20 25.74
C THR A 104 -0.90 -43.27 26.69
N ILE A 105 -1.43 -42.16 26.19
CA ILE A 105 -2.21 -41.20 26.97
C ILE A 105 -3.59 -41.76 27.35
N ASN A 106 -4.08 -41.41 28.53
CA ASN A 106 -5.40 -41.85 28.97
C ASN A 106 -6.54 -41.02 28.32
N SER A 107 -7.78 -41.49 28.42
CA SER A 107 -8.94 -40.85 27.78
C SER A 107 -9.22 -39.43 28.28
N GLU A 108 -8.97 -39.16 29.56
CA GLU A 108 -9.16 -37.83 30.15
C GLU A 108 -8.11 -36.82 29.64
N GLN A 109 -6.84 -37.23 29.57
CA GLN A 109 -5.75 -36.46 28.98
C GLN A 109 -6.00 -36.18 27.50
N ARG A 110 -6.47 -37.18 26.76
CA ARG A 110 -6.84 -37.01 25.34
C ARG A 110 -7.96 -35.98 25.17
N ALA A 111 -8.98 -36.01 26.03
CA ALA A 111 -10.05 -35.02 26.01
C ALA A 111 -9.54 -33.59 26.28
N GLN A 112 -8.64 -33.41 27.25
CA GLN A 112 -8.02 -32.11 27.55
C GLN A 112 -7.17 -31.59 26.37
N TYR A 113 -6.36 -32.43 25.74
CA TYR A 113 -5.57 -32.03 24.57
C TYR A 113 -6.44 -31.73 23.35
N ASN A 114 -7.56 -32.44 23.18
CA ASN A 114 -8.54 -32.14 22.12
C ASN A 114 -9.18 -30.76 22.34
N GLN A 115 -9.56 -30.41 23.57
CA GLN A 115 -10.04 -29.06 23.89
C GLN A 115 -8.97 -27.99 23.64
N GLN A 116 -7.73 -28.26 24.02
CA GLN A 116 -6.62 -27.34 23.74
C GLN A 116 -6.39 -27.15 22.24
N TYR A 117 -6.49 -28.22 21.45
CA TYR A 117 -6.38 -28.17 19.99
C TYR A 117 -7.48 -27.30 19.37
N GLU A 118 -8.73 -27.49 19.78
CA GLU A 118 -9.87 -26.72 19.29
C GLU A 118 -9.76 -25.23 19.65
N GLN A 119 -9.27 -24.91 20.86
CA GLN A 119 -9.00 -23.54 21.27
C GLN A 119 -7.93 -22.87 20.41
N LEU A 120 -6.81 -23.56 20.17
CA LEU A 120 -5.72 -23.04 19.33
C LEU A 120 -6.17 -22.86 17.87
N ARG A 121 -6.98 -23.78 17.35
CA ARG A 121 -7.58 -23.64 16.01
C ARG A 121 -8.50 -22.43 15.94
N THR A 122 -9.42 -22.28 16.89
CA THR A 122 -10.31 -21.11 16.97
C THR A 122 -9.51 -19.81 17.11
N GLN A 123 -8.40 -19.85 17.83
CA GLN A 123 -7.50 -18.71 17.98
C GLN A 123 -6.84 -18.34 16.65
N ALA A 124 -6.36 -19.31 15.87
CA ALA A 124 -5.84 -19.08 14.52
C ALA A 124 -6.89 -18.47 13.59
N GLU A 125 -8.12 -19.01 13.60
CA GLU A 125 -9.26 -18.47 12.83
C GLU A 125 -9.55 -17.01 13.21
N ARG A 126 -9.48 -16.66 14.51
CA ARG A 126 -9.63 -15.27 14.97
C ARG A 126 -8.51 -14.35 14.49
N PHE A 127 -7.26 -14.80 14.51
CA PHE A 127 -6.16 -13.99 13.99
C PHE A 127 -6.30 -13.70 12.50
N ILE A 128 -6.89 -14.64 11.74
CA ILE A 128 -7.21 -14.45 10.33
C ILE A 128 -8.34 -13.41 10.18
N SER A 129 -9.41 -13.50 10.98
CA SER A 129 -10.52 -12.54 10.92
C SER A 129 -10.15 -11.13 11.40
N ASP A 130 -9.23 -11.03 12.36
CA ASP A 130 -8.82 -9.75 12.95
C ASP A 130 -7.82 -8.99 12.07
N ALA A 131 -7.20 -9.66 11.09
CA ALA A 131 -6.24 -9.06 10.16
C ALA A 131 -6.93 -8.19 9.10
N THR A 132 -7.46 -7.04 9.54
CA THR A 132 -8.15 -6.06 8.70
C THR A 132 -7.48 -4.68 8.82
N TYR A 133 -7.38 -3.97 7.70
CA TYR A 133 -6.88 -2.60 7.63
C TYR A 133 -7.89 -1.73 6.89
N ASN A 134 -8.42 -0.69 7.54
CA ASN A 134 -9.46 0.18 7.00
C ASN A 134 -10.66 -0.57 6.40
N GLY A 135 -11.08 -1.68 7.03
CA GLY A 135 -12.18 -2.52 6.56
C GLY A 135 -11.85 -3.39 5.34
N ARG A 136 -10.56 -3.53 4.98
CA ARG A 136 -10.09 -4.45 3.95
C ARG A 136 -9.20 -5.55 4.53
N SER A 137 -9.28 -6.75 3.97
CA SER A 137 -8.39 -7.87 4.33
C SER A 137 -7.93 -8.62 3.09
N LEU A 138 -6.69 -9.09 3.10
CA LEU A 138 -6.13 -9.98 2.07
C LEU A 138 -6.26 -11.47 2.44
N LEU A 139 -6.84 -11.79 3.60
CA LEU A 139 -7.02 -13.18 4.07
C LEU A 139 -8.44 -13.70 3.87
N THR A 140 -9.29 -12.94 3.18
CA THR A 140 -10.63 -13.39 2.78
C THR A 140 -10.86 -13.07 1.32
N THR A 141 -11.55 -13.97 0.63
CA THR A 141 -12.02 -13.80 -0.75
C THR A 141 -13.43 -13.19 -0.79
N ASP A 142 -14.08 -13.01 0.37
CA ASP A 142 -15.42 -12.43 0.45
C ASP A 142 -15.38 -10.91 0.27
N THR A 143 -15.71 -10.49 -0.96
CA THR A 143 -15.83 -9.08 -1.33
C THR A 143 -16.85 -8.29 -0.50
N ALA A 144 -17.88 -8.93 0.07
CA ALA A 144 -18.87 -8.26 0.92
C ALA A 144 -18.31 -7.94 2.32
N ALA A 145 -17.35 -8.73 2.80
CA ALA A 145 -16.63 -8.52 4.06
C ALA A 145 -15.37 -7.63 3.90
N GLY A 146 -15.17 -7.02 2.72
CA GLY A 146 -13.98 -6.23 2.42
C GLY A 146 -12.77 -7.05 1.98
N GLY A 147 -12.98 -8.31 1.61
CA GLY A 147 -11.99 -9.20 1.01
C GLY A 147 -11.82 -9.05 -0.49
N GLY A 148 -10.98 -9.91 -1.07
CA GLY A 148 -10.71 -10.00 -2.49
C GLY A 148 -9.49 -9.21 -2.96
N ASP A 149 -9.19 -9.36 -4.25
CA ASP A 149 -8.00 -8.79 -4.85
C ASP A 149 -7.98 -7.26 -4.76
N ILE A 150 -6.84 -6.71 -4.33
CA ILE A 150 -6.65 -5.27 -4.26
C ILE A 150 -5.93 -4.80 -5.51
N ILE A 151 -6.64 -4.01 -6.32
CA ILE A 151 -6.09 -3.32 -7.49
C ILE A 151 -5.69 -1.90 -7.07
N SER A 152 -4.44 -1.52 -7.32
CA SER A 152 -3.90 -0.18 -7.02
C SER A 152 -3.18 0.42 -8.23
N ILE A 153 -3.18 1.74 -8.34
CA ILE A 153 -2.48 2.47 -9.41
C ILE A 153 -1.01 2.65 -9.02
N ARG A 154 -0.12 2.38 -9.97
CA ARG A 154 1.34 2.38 -9.75
C ARG A 154 2.03 3.66 -10.19
N ASN A 155 1.49 4.36 -11.18
CA ASN A 155 2.09 5.54 -11.79
C ASN A 155 1.05 6.51 -12.38
N GLU A 156 1.53 7.69 -12.79
CA GLU A 156 0.77 8.76 -13.44
C GLU A 156 0.12 8.36 -14.78
N ALA A 157 0.61 7.30 -15.42
CA ALA A 157 0.03 6.72 -16.63
C ALA A 157 -1.16 5.77 -16.36
N GLY A 158 -1.53 5.54 -15.10
CA GLY A 158 -2.68 4.72 -14.73
C GLY A 158 -2.44 3.21 -14.79
N THR A 159 -1.18 2.77 -14.82
CA THR A 159 -0.87 1.32 -14.79
C THR A 159 -1.24 0.72 -13.44
N THR A 160 -1.81 -0.47 -13.44
CA THR A 160 -2.31 -1.12 -12.22
C THR A 160 -1.38 -2.22 -11.71
N MET A 161 -1.41 -2.46 -10.40
CA MET A 161 -0.89 -3.64 -9.72
C MET A 161 -2.08 -4.37 -9.11
N THR A 162 -2.10 -5.70 -9.16
CA THR A 162 -3.07 -6.51 -8.43
C THR A 162 -2.34 -7.31 -7.36
N ILE A 163 -2.75 -7.12 -6.10
CA ILE A 163 -2.40 -8.02 -5.00
C ILE A 163 -3.55 -8.98 -4.84
N ALA A 164 -3.31 -10.25 -5.19
CA ALA A 164 -4.35 -11.25 -5.05
C ALA A 164 -4.56 -11.61 -3.57
N ALA A 165 -5.84 -11.78 -3.20
CA ALA A 165 -6.21 -12.25 -1.86
C ALA A 165 -5.91 -13.74 -1.70
N PHE A 166 -5.86 -14.17 -0.45
CA PHE A 166 -5.78 -15.56 -0.04
C PHE A 166 -7.12 -15.98 0.58
N ASP A 167 -7.50 -17.24 0.41
CA ASP A 167 -8.65 -17.80 1.12
C ASP A 167 -8.21 -18.31 2.49
N GLY A 168 -8.18 -17.43 3.48
CA GLY A 168 -7.75 -17.80 4.83
C GLY A 168 -8.71 -18.73 5.55
N ALA A 169 -9.96 -18.86 5.09
CA ALA A 169 -10.93 -19.77 5.70
C ALA A 169 -10.70 -21.23 5.26
N THR A 170 -10.13 -21.45 4.06
CA THR A 170 -9.83 -22.79 3.55
C THR A 170 -8.35 -23.16 3.65
N ASP A 171 -7.46 -22.21 3.36
CA ASP A 171 -6.04 -22.52 3.13
C ASP A 171 -5.20 -22.45 4.41
N PHE A 172 -5.69 -21.76 5.44
CA PHE A 172 -4.95 -21.53 6.70
C PHE A 172 -5.58 -22.19 7.93
N VAL A 173 -6.57 -23.06 7.73
CA VAL A 173 -7.26 -23.77 8.82
C VAL A 173 -6.90 -25.25 8.78
N VAL A 174 -6.31 -25.73 9.88
CA VAL A 174 -6.03 -27.15 10.07
C VAL A 174 -7.34 -27.91 10.33
N GLY A 175 -7.41 -29.13 9.83
CA GLY A 175 -8.54 -30.05 9.89
C GLY A 175 -9.12 -30.26 11.30
N VAL A 176 -10.31 -30.86 11.32
CA VAL A 176 -11.08 -31.12 12.55
C VAL A 176 -10.30 -31.95 13.57
N THR A 177 -10.67 -31.78 14.84
CA THR A 177 -10.07 -32.48 15.99
C THR A 177 -9.94 -33.98 15.72
N PRO A 178 -8.75 -34.58 15.88
CA PRO A 178 -8.53 -35.98 15.56
C PRO A 178 -9.32 -36.89 16.51
N ALA A 179 -9.99 -37.90 15.95
CA ALA A 179 -10.75 -38.88 16.73
C ALA A 179 -9.84 -39.83 17.52
N ASP A 180 -8.71 -40.24 16.90
CA ASP A 180 -7.79 -41.24 17.43
C ASP A 180 -6.32 -40.86 17.18
N ASP A 181 -5.38 -41.54 17.82
CA ASP A 181 -3.93 -41.34 17.65
C ASP A 181 -3.46 -41.59 16.21
N ALA A 182 -4.07 -42.54 15.48
CA ALA A 182 -3.80 -42.73 14.06
C ALA A 182 -4.25 -41.53 13.20
N ALA A 183 -5.37 -40.90 13.56
CA ALA A 183 -5.85 -39.69 12.89
C ALA A 183 -4.93 -38.50 13.19
N ALA A 184 -4.47 -38.34 14.43
CA ALA A 184 -3.50 -37.32 14.81
C ALA A 184 -2.18 -37.47 14.04
N ARG A 185 -1.69 -38.69 13.85
CA ARG A 185 -0.49 -38.98 13.03
C ARG A 185 -0.67 -38.55 11.57
N THR A 186 -1.82 -38.86 10.99
CA THR A 186 -2.15 -38.51 9.60
C THR A 186 -2.21 -36.99 9.41
N LEU A 187 -2.81 -36.29 10.38
CA LEU A 187 -2.93 -34.83 10.37
C LEU A 187 -1.57 -34.13 10.39
N ILE A 188 -0.62 -34.63 11.20
CA ILE A 188 0.75 -34.09 11.27
C ILE A 188 1.48 -34.26 9.93
N THR A 189 1.30 -35.40 9.24
CA THR A 189 2.07 -35.74 8.04
C THR A 189 1.47 -35.23 6.73
N SER A 190 0.25 -34.71 6.74
CA SER A 190 -0.42 -34.21 5.54
C SER A 190 -0.89 -32.78 5.75
N ASP A 191 -2.03 -32.63 6.41
CA ASP A 191 -2.77 -31.37 6.54
C ASP A 191 -1.97 -30.25 7.24
N TRP A 192 -1.31 -30.54 8.37
CA TRP A 192 -0.47 -29.56 9.04
C TRP A 192 0.68 -29.07 8.15
N ILE A 193 1.28 -29.96 7.35
CA ILE A 193 2.36 -29.59 6.43
C ILE A 193 1.81 -28.69 5.32
N THR A 194 0.70 -29.08 4.69
CA THR A 194 0.07 -28.29 3.62
C THR A 194 -0.34 -26.90 4.10
N VAL A 195 -0.99 -26.79 5.27
CA VAL A 195 -1.38 -25.50 5.85
C VAL A 195 -0.15 -24.66 6.22
N ASN A 196 0.88 -25.27 6.81
CA ASN A 196 2.10 -24.55 7.16
C ASN A 196 2.89 -24.09 5.92
N GLU A 197 2.93 -24.89 4.85
CA GLU A 197 3.49 -24.50 3.55
C GLU A 197 2.70 -23.34 2.94
N ALA A 198 1.36 -23.41 2.93
CA ALA A 198 0.51 -22.33 2.43
C ALA A 198 0.72 -21.01 3.18
N ILE A 199 0.85 -21.05 4.51
CA ILE A 199 1.17 -19.85 5.33
C ILE A 199 2.54 -19.29 4.96
N ASN A 200 3.55 -20.13 4.81
CA ASN A 200 4.90 -19.69 4.45
C ASN A 200 4.95 -19.09 3.04
N ASP A 201 4.25 -19.70 2.08
CA ASP A 201 4.14 -19.19 0.71
C ASP A 201 3.39 -17.86 0.67
N ALA A 202 2.30 -17.71 1.45
CA ALA A 202 1.58 -16.45 1.59
C ALA A 202 2.49 -15.36 2.18
N LEU A 203 3.24 -15.65 3.26
CA LEU A 203 4.20 -14.71 3.84
C LEU A 203 5.32 -14.34 2.86
N ASN A 204 5.83 -15.29 2.08
CA ASN A 204 6.85 -15.05 1.06
C ASN A 204 6.32 -14.14 -0.06
N ARG A 205 5.09 -14.39 -0.53
CA ARG A 205 4.46 -13.57 -1.58
C ARG A 205 4.18 -12.16 -1.08
N LEU A 206 3.58 -12.00 0.10
CA LEU A 206 3.34 -10.70 0.73
C LEU A 206 4.64 -9.94 0.99
N GLY A 207 5.72 -10.63 1.38
CA GLY A 207 7.04 -10.03 1.53
C GLY A 207 7.68 -9.60 0.21
N ALA A 208 7.42 -10.30 -0.90
CA ALA A 208 7.81 -9.87 -2.24
C ALA A 208 7.00 -8.64 -2.69
N ASP A 209 5.69 -8.66 -2.49
CA ASP A 209 4.77 -7.57 -2.84
C ASP A 209 5.08 -6.28 -2.06
N SER A 210 5.37 -6.40 -0.75
CA SER A 210 5.78 -5.28 0.09
C SER A 210 7.07 -4.62 -0.41
N ARG A 211 8.11 -5.43 -0.70
CA ARG A 211 9.37 -4.92 -1.27
C ARG A 211 9.19 -4.27 -2.63
N TYR A 212 8.29 -4.81 -3.44
CA TYR A 212 7.97 -4.24 -4.74
C TYR A 212 7.28 -2.87 -4.61
N ILE A 213 6.34 -2.74 -3.68
CA ILE A 213 5.67 -1.47 -3.39
C ILE A 213 6.69 -0.44 -2.89
N ASP A 214 7.61 -0.83 -2.01
CA ASP A 214 8.68 0.06 -1.56
C ASP A 214 9.60 0.51 -2.70
N ALA A 215 9.94 -0.40 -3.62
CA ALA A 215 10.69 -0.06 -4.82
C ALA A 215 9.91 0.90 -5.73
N GLN A 216 8.60 0.68 -5.89
CA GLN A 216 7.74 1.55 -6.71
C GLN A 216 7.58 2.95 -6.10
N VAL A 217 7.35 3.05 -4.79
CA VAL A 217 7.25 4.33 -4.07
C VAL A 217 8.56 5.10 -4.17
N ASN A 218 9.71 4.41 -4.09
CA ASN A 218 11.01 5.05 -4.29
C ASN A 218 11.27 5.44 -5.76
N TYR A 219 10.79 4.66 -6.72
CA TYR A 219 10.88 5.00 -8.15
C TYR A 219 10.05 6.23 -8.51
N ASN A 220 8.91 6.39 -7.85
CA ASN A 220 7.99 7.52 -8.05
C ASN A 220 8.45 8.82 -7.35
N ARG A 221 9.56 8.81 -6.59
CA ARG A 221 10.17 9.97 -5.94
C ARG A 221 11.25 10.60 -6.81
#